data_AF-A0A812WA35-F1
#
_entry.id   AF-A0A812WA35-F1
#
_cell.length_a   1.000
_cell.length_b   1.000
_cell.length_c   1.000
_cell.angle_alpha   90.00
_cell.angle_beta   90.00
_cell.angle_gamma   90.00
#
_symmetry.space_group_name_H-M   'P 1'
#
loop_
_entity.id
_entity.type
_entity.pdbx_description
1 polymer ?
#
loop_
_entity_poly.entity_id
_entity_poly.type
_entity_poly.pdbx_seq_one_letter_code
_entity_poly.pdbx_strand_id
1 'polypeptide(L)'
;MDGSCHGLVGGRLWRMWVLLFWQHLREFIFLVPGLARLGVSNPGLGFLDRLCIPQDDPQKIAQCVYGLASILNKSDDLIVLWYEIASFLMRRKEADRIKFVPVQISVIWILTHIAVSTTWLTLLLAQRFGHYLFQWHTLSGKINLGLVVAVQICVLYPPLFYLLNQMMSDLVQLPRVLHDFDIRTAQCFCCSNHHRHPSTGAELDCDRQLIYGVLRMWSGSRADAADVELIQAVFKGHLERHLIPSVEKRISRNGMLMRPLISAAAIGAFPFFSDFIAREVVMLFHHGWLSTYTNLCLGLYFLFYMPVFIRCLLLLGKVGSRRWRGSCCKCLVVACQALVMFLVSVVVVVGYSLSNAFSPRDVWTSPLHPMPMYLLGVMIISGTIIGLPHLFLCCRRSVMIGGTPKHCGIRSVAADMPKARKEPETKDQIFDPADIVWEESFFGI
;
A
#
# COMPACT_ATOMS: atom_id res chain seq x y z
N MET A 1 3.62 41.06 -32.68
CA MET A 1 3.63 39.58 -32.76
C MET A 1 5.08 39.20 -33.00
N ASP A 2 5.64 38.35 -32.14
CA ASP A 2 7.00 37.75 -32.16
C ASP A 2 7.68 37.94 -30.80
N GLY A 3 7.55 36.91 -29.96
CA GLY A 3 8.10 36.89 -28.60
C GLY A 3 7.62 35.72 -27.73
N SER A 4 6.66 34.91 -28.20
CA SER A 4 5.99 33.90 -27.37
C SER A 4 6.56 32.48 -27.46
N CYS A 5 7.58 32.21 -28.28
CA CYS A 5 8.11 30.85 -28.48
C CYS A 5 9.19 30.41 -27.47
N HIS A 6 9.85 31.32 -26.75
CA HIS A 6 10.92 30.96 -25.81
C HIS A 6 10.41 30.29 -24.50
N GLY A 7 9.13 30.43 -24.15
CA GLY A 7 8.57 29.82 -22.92
C GLY A 7 8.32 28.31 -23.00
N LEU A 8 8.15 27.76 -24.21
CA LEU A 8 7.76 26.36 -24.39
C LEU A 8 8.93 25.37 -24.26
N VAL A 9 10.15 25.81 -24.60
CA VAL A 9 11.37 24.98 -24.46
C VAL A 9 11.86 24.99 -23.00
N GLY A 10 11.81 26.14 -22.32
CA GLY A 10 12.11 26.25 -20.89
C GLY A 10 11.20 25.37 -20.02
N GLY A 11 9.92 25.27 -20.36
CA GLY A 11 8.96 24.43 -19.64
C GLY A 11 9.18 22.91 -19.77
N ARG A 12 9.88 22.43 -20.81
CA ARG A 12 10.21 21.00 -20.96
C ARG A 12 11.47 20.62 -20.19
N LEU A 13 12.52 21.47 -20.28
CA LEU A 13 13.74 21.32 -19.50
C LEU A 13 13.46 21.42 -17.99
N TRP A 14 12.56 22.32 -17.59
CA TRP A 14 12.10 22.43 -16.19
C TRP A 14 11.42 21.17 -15.69
N ARG A 15 10.57 20.52 -16.49
CA ARG A 15 9.90 19.26 -16.10
C ARG A 15 10.87 18.09 -15.95
N MET A 16 11.89 17.98 -16.81
CA MET A 16 12.96 16.98 -16.64
C MET A 16 13.82 17.29 -15.42
N TRP A 17 14.19 18.56 -15.22
CA TRP A 17 14.91 19.00 -14.03
C TRP A 17 14.12 18.75 -12.75
N VAL A 18 12.80 18.91 -12.74
CA VAL A 18 11.95 18.60 -11.58
C VAL A 18 11.86 17.10 -11.32
N LEU A 19 11.83 16.25 -12.34
CA LEU A 19 11.85 14.79 -12.15
C LEU A 19 13.22 14.31 -11.61
N LEU A 20 14.32 14.86 -12.12
CA LEU A 20 15.68 14.58 -11.64
C LEU A 20 15.91 15.17 -10.23
N PHE A 21 15.49 16.41 -10.02
CA PHE A 21 15.50 17.08 -8.72
C PHE A 21 14.62 16.34 -7.72
N TRP A 22 13.52 15.69 -8.14
CA TRP A 22 12.66 14.93 -7.24
C TRP A 22 13.27 13.58 -6.82
N GLN A 23 14.08 12.94 -7.67
CA GLN A 23 14.89 11.80 -7.21
C GLN A 23 15.88 12.23 -6.12
N HIS A 24 16.50 13.41 -6.26
CA HIS A 24 17.34 13.99 -5.21
C HIS A 24 16.56 14.62 -4.03
N LEU A 25 15.33 15.08 -4.23
CA LEU A 25 14.46 15.58 -3.17
C LEU A 25 13.93 14.43 -2.32
N ARG A 26 13.76 13.25 -2.92
CA ARG A 26 13.53 12.01 -2.17
C ARG A 26 14.70 11.83 -1.19
N GLU A 27 15.93 11.83 -1.68
CA GLU A 27 17.13 11.78 -0.83
C GLU A 27 17.16 12.91 0.21
N PHE A 28 16.83 14.15 -0.17
CA PHE A 28 16.84 15.33 0.69
C PHE A 28 15.77 15.30 1.79
N ILE A 29 14.52 14.93 1.49
CA ILE A 29 13.43 14.77 2.45
C ILE A 29 13.75 13.64 3.44
N PHE A 30 14.45 12.59 2.99
CA PHE A 30 14.94 11.51 3.86
C PHE A 30 16.23 11.89 4.63
N LEU A 31 16.96 12.92 4.20
CA LEU A 31 18.15 13.47 4.88
C LEU A 31 17.82 14.48 5.99
N VAL A 32 16.63 15.10 5.99
CA VAL A 32 16.23 16.03 7.06
C VAL A 32 16.01 15.25 8.38
N PRO A 33 16.88 15.39 9.40
CA PRO A 33 16.83 14.56 10.62
C PRO A 33 15.54 14.74 11.43
N GLY A 34 14.83 15.85 11.24
CA GLY A 34 13.54 16.12 11.87
C GLY A 34 12.36 15.33 11.29
N LEU A 35 12.39 14.98 10.00
CA LEU A 35 11.35 14.18 9.34
C LEU A 35 11.55 12.68 9.58
N ALA A 36 12.79 12.24 9.85
CA ALA A 36 13.07 10.89 10.31
C ALA A 36 12.35 10.56 11.65
N ARG A 37 12.18 11.55 12.55
CA ARG A 37 11.38 11.39 13.79
C ARG A 37 9.89 11.18 13.55
N LEU A 38 9.36 11.53 12.37
CA LEU A 38 7.99 11.20 11.95
C LEU A 38 7.87 9.74 11.44
N GLY A 39 8.90 8.91 11.62
CA GLY A 39 8.87 7.49 11.26
C GLY A 39 8.89 7.24 9.76
N VAL A 40 9.55 8.13 9.03
CA VAL A 40 9.80 8.05 7.59
C VAL A 40 11.24 7.54 7.44
N SER A 41 11.46 6.27 7.76
CA SER A 41 12.74 5.60 7.56
C SER A 41 13.00 5.43 6.06
N ASN A 42 14.24 5.71 5.66
CA ASN A 42 14.71 5.46 4.30
C ASN A 42 14.54 3.97 4.00
N PRO A 43 13.70 3.59 3.03
CA PRO A 43 13.62 2.21 2.65
C PRO A 43 14.86 1.86 1.85
N GLY A 44 15.87 1.28 2.48
CA GLY A 44 16.81 0.38 1.81
C GLY A 44 16.07 -0.89 1.35
N LEU A 45 15.00 -0.72 0.57
CA LEU A 45 14.16 -1.80 0.06
C LEU A 45 14.83 -2.31 -1.22
N GLY A 46 15.63 -3.36 -1.12
CA GLY A 46 16.00 -4.17 -2.27
C GLY A 46 14.91 -5.20 -2.53
N PHE A 47 14.29 -5.20 -3.73
CA PHE A 47 13.39 -6.26 -4.15
C PHE A 47 14.23 -7.33 -4.85
N LEU A 48 14.33 -8.50 -4.24
CA LEU A 48 15.04 -9.63 -4.83
C LEU A 48 14.00 -10.49 -5.54
N ASP A 49 13.89 -10.32 -6.85
CA ASP A 49 12.95 -11.07 -7.70
C ASP A 49 13.64 -12.27 -8.34
N ARG A 50 12.84 -13.16 -8.95
CA ARG A 50 13.30 -14.22 -9.87
C ARG A 50 14.23 -13.70 -10.97
N LEU A 51 14.12 -12.42 -11.34
CA LEU A 51 15.01 -11.74 -12.29
C LEU A 51 16.45 -11.57 -11.77
N CYS A 52 16.66 -11.59 -10.45
CA CYS A 52 17.98 -11.45 -9.82
C CYS A 52 18.67 -12.80 -9.61
N ILE A 53 17.98 -13.92 -9.83
CA ILE A 53 18.53 -15.28 -9.67
C ILE A 53 18.72 -15.87 -11.07
N PRO A 54 19.96 -16.21 -11.49
CA PRO A 54 20.21 -16.87 -12.78
C PRO A 54 19.32 -18.10 -12.91
N GLN A 55 18.46 -18.18 -13.93
CA GLN A 55 17.55 -19.32 -14.10
C GLN A 55 18.17 -20.47 -14.89
N ASP A 56 19.31 -20.23 -15.52
CA ASP A 56 19.87 -21.13 -16.54
C ASP A 56 20.82 -22.19 -15.95
N ASP A 57 21.28 -22.00 -14.71
CA ASP A 57 22.33 -22.81 -14.09
C ASP A 57 21.90 -23.24 -12.67
N PRO A 58 21.62 -24.54 -12.45
CA PRO A 58 21.14 -25.05 -11.17
C PRO A 58 22.15 -24.85 -10.04
N GLN A 59 23.46 -24.86 -10.33
CA GLN A 59 24.48 -24.62 -9.32
C GLN A 59 24.48 -23.14 -8.89
N LYS A 60 24.31 -22.21 -9.82
CA LYS A 60 24.16 -20.78 -9.50
C LYS A 60 22.86 -20.49 -8.76
N ILE A 61 21.76 -21.19 -9.08
CA ILE A 61 20.53 -21.10 -8.30
C ILE A 61 20.79 -21.51 -6.86
N ALA A 62 21.42 -22.67 -6.65
CA ALA A 62 21.76 -23.15 -5.31
C ALA A 62 22.67 -22.15 -4.56
N GLN A 63 23.74 -21.68 -5.20
CA GLN A 63 24.65 -20.67 -4.62
C GLN A 63 23.92 -19.35 -4.30
N CYS A 64 23.02 -18.89 -5.17
CA CYS A 64 22.18 -17.72 -4.91
C CYS A 64 21.22 -17.96 -3.75
N VAL A 65 20.61 -19.14 -3.62
CA VAL A 65 19.71 -19.49 -2.50
C VAL A 65 20.47 -19.52 -1.16
N TYR A 66 21.68 -20.09 -1.14
CA TYR A 66 22.55 -20.04 0.04
C TYR A 66 23.06 -18.63 0.34
N GLY A 67 23.44 -17.87 -0.69
CA GLY A 67 23.81 -16.46 -0.59
C GLY A 67 22.67 -15.59 -0.07
N LEU A 68 21.42 -15.87 -0.50
CA LEU A 68 20.20 -15.28 0.03
C LEU A 68 20.15 -15.49 1.54
N ALA A 69 20.32 -16.72 2.03
CA ALA A 69 20.28 -16.99 3.47
C ALA A 69 21.32 -16.16 4.25
N SER A 70 22.48 -15.89 3.66
CA SER A 70 23.51 -15.00 4.23
C SER A 70 23.13 -13.51 4.18
N ILE A 71 22.53 -13.05 3.09
CA ILE A 71 22.01 -11.66 2.97
C ILE A 71 20.85 -11.46 3.94
N LEU A 72 19.90 -12.39 3.99
CA LEU A 72 18.79 -12.43 4.94
C LEU A 72 19.28 -12.40 6.39
N ASN A 73 20.45 -13.00 6.66
CA ASN A 73 21.07 -12.97 7.98
C ASN A 73 21.56 -11.56 8.36
N LYS A 74 22.10 -10.80 7.41
CA LYS A 74 22.58 -9.43 7.64
C LYS A 74 21.50 -8.36 7.48
N SER A 75 20.40 -8.66 6.78
CA SER A 75 19.34 -7.69 6.54
C SER A 75 18.55 -7.37 7.81
N ASP A 76 18.36 -6.08 8.08
CA ASP A 76 17.54 -5.62 9.19
C ASP A 76 16.04 -5.64 8.90
N ASP A 77 15.68 -5.57 7.61
CA ASP A 77 14.30 -5.62 7.14
C ASP A 77 14.17 -6.69 6.05
N LEU A 78 13.04 -7.39 6.02
CA LEU A 78 12.76 -8.36 4.97
C LEU A 78 11.45 -8.04 4.24
N ILE A 79 11.53 -7.97 2.90
CA ILE A 79 10.39 -7.87 1.98
C ILE A 79 10.25 -9.24 1.35
N VAL A 80 9.16 -9.94 1.62
CA VAL A 80 9.20 -11.41 1.51
C VAL A 80 8.39 -12.01 0.38
N LEU A 81 8.99 -12.99 -0.31
CA LEU A 81 8.38 -14.17 -0.93
C LEU A 81 8.30 -15.34 0.07
N TRP A 82 7.17 -16.05 0.16
CA TRP A 82 6.78 -16.99 1.25
C TRP A 82 7.88 -17.85 1.93
N TYR A 83 8.88 -18.34 1.20
CA TYR A 83 9.93 -19.21 1.75
C TYR A 83 10.95 -18.46 2.62
N GLU A 84 11.19 -17.17 2.38
CA GLU A 84 12.14 -16.37 3.17
C GLU A 84 11.56 -15.97 4.53
N ILE A 85 10.22 -16.00 4.68
CA ILE A 85 9.52 -15.72 5.95
C ILE A 85 9.95 -16.74 6.98
N ALA A 86 10.02 -18.02 6.59
CA ALA A 86 10.38 -19.10 7.49
C ALA A 86 11.81 -18.92 8.01
N SER A 87 12.72 -18.56 7.10
CA SER A 87 14.10 -18.29 7.40
C SER A 87 14.30 -17.14 8.37
N PHE A 88 13.58 -16.05 8.15
CA PHE A 88 13.71 -14.87 8.97
C PHE A 88 13.10 -15.06 10.37
N LEU A 89 11.94 -15.71 10.46
CA LEU A 89 11.24 -15.93 11.73
C LEU A 89 12.01 -16.83 12.69
N MET A 90 12.57 -17.93 12.19
CA MET A 90 13.25 -18.90 13.04
C MET A 90 14.53 -18.34 13.64
N ARG A 91 15.24 -17.46 12.92
CA ARG A 91 16.57 -17.00 13.35
C ARG A 91 16.54 -15.83 14.32
N ARG A 92 15.71 -14.82 14.06
CA ARG A 92 15.72 -13.58 14.87
C ARG A 92 14.65 -13.54 15.96
N LYS A 93 13.63 -14.41 15.93
CA LYS A 93 12.43 -14.32 16.81
C LYS A 93 11.73 -12.95 16.76
N GLU A 94 12.05 -12.10 15.78
CA GLU A 94 11.58 -10.71 15.64
C GLU A 94 10.67 -10.55 14.41
N ALA A 95 9.42 -11.01 14.52
CA ALA A 95 8.42 -10.82 13.45
C ALA A 95 8.05 -9.34 13.18
N ASP A 96 8.45 -8.44 14.08
CA ASP A 96 8.21 -7.00 13.97
C ASP A 96 9.11 -6.31 12.92
N ARG A 97 10.01 -7.03 12.25
CA ARG A 97 10.81 -6.49 11.13
C ARG A 97 10.36 -6.94 9.73
N ILE A 98 9.45 -7.90 9.64
CA ILE A 98 8.97 -8.38 8.33
C ILE A 98 8.00 -7.35 7.73
N LYS A 99 8.33 -6.84 6.54
CA LYS A 99 7.54 -5.85 5.81
C LYS A 99 6.83 -6.51 4.63
N PHE A 100 5.51 -6.64 4.75
CA PHE A 100 4.67 -7.09 3.64
C PHE A 100 4.36 -5.91 2.72
N VAL A 101 4.75 -6.04 1.45
CA VAL A 101 4.42 -5.06 0.40
C VAL A 101 3.70 -5.79 -0.72
N PRO A 102 2.37 -5.60 -0.88
CA PRO A 102 1.65 -6.15 -2.02
C PRO A 102 2.26 -5.66 -3.33
N VAL A 103 2.54 -6.59 -4.24
CA VAL A 103 3.07 -6.28 -5.59
C VAL A 103 2.13 -5.35 -6.35
N GLN A 104 0.82 -5.48 -6.11
CA GLN A 104 -0.21 -4.65 -6.73
C GLN A 104 -0.13 -3.16 -6.33
N ILE A 105 0.62 -2.80 -5.28
CA ILE A 105 0.77 -1.39 -4.86
C ILE A 105 1.36 -0.54 -5.98
N SER A 106 2.31 -1.07 -6.77
CA SER A 106 2.93 -0.32 -7.88
C SER A 106 1.90 0.01 -8.97
N VAL A 107 1.05 -0.95 -9.34
CA VAL A 107 -0.02 -0.76 -10.33
C VAL A 107 -1.04 0.26 -9.83
N ILE A 108 -1.47 0.15 -8.56
CA ILE A 108 -2.40 1.11 -7.95
C ILE A 108 -1.78 2.51 -7.87
N TRP A 109 -0.48 2.60 -7.57
CA TRP A 109 0.26 3.85 -7.55
C TRP A 109 0.26 4.51 -8.93
N ILE A 110 0.57 3.75 -9.99
CA ILE A 110 0.55 4.23 -11.38
C ILE A 110 -0.86 4.70 -11.77
N LEU A 111 -1.89 3.91 -11.49
CA LEU A 111 -3.27 4.28 -11.82
C LEU A 111 -3.74 5.52 -11.05
N THR A 112 -3.36 5.63 -9.78
CA THR A 112 -3.66 6.82 -8.96
C THR A 112 -2.97 8.04 -9.55
N HIS A 113 -1.69 7.91 -9.94
CA HIS A 113 -0.95 8.99 -10.59
C HIS A 113 -1.63 9.40 -11.91
N ILE A 114 -1.98 8.45 -12.78
CA ILE A 114 -2.68 8.75 -14.04
C ILE A 114 -4.01 9.45 -13.78
N ALA A 115 -4.82 8.95 -12.85
CA ALA A 115 -6.12 9.55 -12.51
C ALA A 115 -5.98 10.99 -12.01
N VAL A 116 -5.03 11.24 -11.11
CA VAL A 116 -4.77 12.58 -10.56
C VAL A 116 -4.20 13.51 -11.63
N SER A 117 -3.17 13.08 -12.35
CA SER A 117 -2.51 13.90 -13.39
C SER A 117 -3.46 14.27 -14.55
N THR A 118 -4.33 13.35 -14.98
CA THR A 118 -5.32 13.62 -16.04
C THR A 118 -6.41 14.58 -15.58
N THR A 119 -6.91 14.41 -14.35
CA THR A 119 -7.88 15.33 -13.75
C THR A 119 -7.30 16.74 -13.70
N TRP A 120 -6.06 16.86 -13.22
CA TRP A 120 -5.39 18.15 -13.13
C TRP A 120 -5.06 18.77 -14.49
N LEU A 121 -4.59 17.97 -15.45
CA LEU A 121 -4.37 18.43 -16.82
C LEU A 121 -5.65 19.03 -17.40
N THR A 122 -6.79 18.41 -17.13
CA THR A 122 -8.10 18.89 -17.56
C THR A 122 -8.45 20.23 -16.93
N LEU A 123 -8.20 20.39 -15.62
CA LEU A 123 -8.40 21.66 -14.93
C LEU A 123 -7.47 22.75 -15.47
N LEU A 124 -6.20 22.44 -15.77
CA LEU A 124 -5.29 23.40 -16.38
C LEU A 124 -5.72 23.81 -17.78
N LEU A 125 -6.10 22.85 -18.63
CA LEU A 125 -6.59 23.15 -19.97
C LEU A 125 -7.85 23.99 -19.91
N ALA A 126 -8.75 23.68 -18.98
CA ALA A 126 -9.94 24.48 -18.73
C ALA A 126 -9.56 25.89 -18.27
N GLN A 127 -8.65 26.06 -17.31
CA GLN A 127 -8.23 27.37 -16.82
C GLN A 127 -7.51 28.19 -17.90
N ARG A 128 -6.62 27.58 -18.69
CA ARG A 128 -5.77 28.29 -19.66
C ARG A 128 -6.49 28.60 -20.96
N PHE A 129 -7.29 27.65 -21.46
CA PHE A 129 -7.92 27.74 -22.76
C PHE A 129 -9.44 27.82 -22.69
N GLY A 130 -10.04 27.84 -21.50
CA GLY A 130 -11.48 27.70 -21.43
C GLY A 130 -12.29 28.92 -21.86
N HIS A 131 -11.68 30.06 -22.18
CA HIS A 131 -12.38 31.06 -22.99
C HIS A 131 -12.66 30.53 -24.41
N TYR A 132 -11.70 29.81 -24.99
CA TYR A 132 -11.77 29.26 -26.34
C TYR A 132 -12.45 27.88 -26.39
N LEU A 133 -12.04 26.95 -25.53
CA LEU A 133 -12.51 25.56 -25.53
C LEU A 133 -13.82 25.36 -24.77
N PHE A 134 -13.95 26.05 -23.63
CA PHE A 134 -15.02 25.78 -22.67
C PHE A 134 -15.98 26.95 -22.48
N GLN A 135 -15.85 28.06 -23.22
CA GLN A 135 -16.68 29.26 -23.09
C GLN A 135 -17.22 29.51 -21.67
N TRP A 136 -16.33 29.67 -20.66
CA TRP A 136 -16.68 29.64 -19.22
C TRP A 136 -17.87 30.51 -18.79
N HIS A 137 -18.12 31.59 -19.52
CA HIS A 137 -19.21 32.52 -19.26
C HIS A 137 -20.59 31.91 -19.58
N THR A 138 -20.63 30.86 -20.39
CA THR A 138 -21.86 30.18 -20.80
C THR A 138 -22.16 28.97 -19.91
N LEU A 139 -23.44 28.65 -19.75
CA LEU A 139 -23.88 27.42 -19.09
C LEU A 139 -23.37 26.18 -19.83
N SER A 140 -23.39 26.20 -21.17
CA SER A 140 -22.91 25.09 -22.01
C SER A 140 -21.45 24.75 -21.72
N GLY A 141 -20.63 25.77 -21.48
CA GLY A 141 -19.24 25.61 -21.13
C GLY A 141 -18.98 24.82 -19.85
N LYS A 142 -19.74 25.16 -18.81
CA LYS A 142 -19.70 24.48 -17.50
C LYS A 142 -20.19 23.03 -17.63
N ILE A 143 -21.24 22.80 -18.43
CA ILE A 143 -21.73 21.46 -18.73
C ILE A 143 -20.65 20.62 -19.42
N ASN A 144 -19.98 21.17 -20.43
CA ASN A 144 -18.92 20.46 -21.16
C ASN A 144 -17.77 20.05 -20.25
N LEU A 145 -17.31 20.94 -19.35
CA LEU A 145 -16.29 20.59 -18.36
C LEU A 145 -16.78 19.49 -17.41
N GLY A 146 -18.01 19.61 -16.92
CA GLY A 146 -18.64 18.60 -16.07
C GLY A 146 -18.69 17.23 -16.75
N LEU A 147 -19.03 17.17 -18.04
CA LEU A 147 -19.05 15.95 -18.84
C LEU A 147 -17.66 15.35 -19.01
N VAL A 148 -16.63 16.16 -19.29
CA VAL A 148 -15.24 15.66 -19.41
C VAL A 148 -14.78 15.04 -18.09
N VAL A 149 -15.03 15.72 -16.96
CA VAL A 149 -14.71 15.18 -15.63
C VAL A 149 -15.52 13.92 -15.34
N ALA A 150 -16.80 13.88 -15.70
CA ALA A 150 -17.64 12.70 -15.55
C ALA A 150 -17.07 11.49 -16.30
N VAL A 151 -16.71 11.67 -17.58
CA VAL A 151 -16.11 10.63 -18.41
C VAL A 151 -14.79 10.14 -17.82
N GLN A 152 -13.93 11.04 -17.34
CA GLN A 152 -12.68 10.66 -16.66
C GLN A 152 -12.94 9.81 -15.43
N ILE A 153 -13.93 10.18 -14.62
CA ILE A 153 -14.31 9.40 -13.44
C ILE A 153 -14.82 8.01 -13.86
N CYS A 154 -15.68 7.94 -14.88
CA CYS A 154 -16.22 6.69 -15.39
C CYS A 154 -15.18 5.76 -16.03
N VAL A 155 -14.08 6.28 -16.57
CA VAL A 155 -13.05 5.46 -17.25
C VAL A 155 -11.92 5.10 -16.29
N LEU A 156 -11.41 6.04 -15.50
CA LEU A 156 -10.17 5.86 -14.74
C LEU A 156 -10.39 5.26 -13.35
N TYR A 157 -11.53 5.54 -12.71
CA TYR A 157 -11.76 5.10 -11.34
C TYR A 157 -12.26 3.65 -11.22
N PRO A 158 -13.04 3.07 -12.14
CA PRO A 158 -13.44 1.67 -12.01
C PRO A 158 -12.27 0.68 -11.99
N PRO A 159 -11.25 0.78 -12.86
CA PRO A 159 -10.06 -0.08 -12.78
C PRO A 159 -9.30 0.11 -11.46
N LEU A 160 -9.15 1.36 -11.01
CA LEU A 160 -8.52 1.69 -9.73
C LEU A 160 -9.26 1.02 -8.56
N PHE A 161 -10.59 1.14 -8.51
CA PHE A 161 -11.40 0.54 -7.46
C PHE A 161 -11.42 -0.98 -7.53
N TYR A 162 -11.47 -1.56 -8.73
CA TYR A 162 -11.38 -3.00 -8.93
C TYR A 162 -10.10 -3.56 -8.29
N LEU A 163 -8.95 -2.99 -8.64
CA LEU A 163 -7.66 -3.44 -8.11
C LEU A 163 -7.50 -3.14 -6.61
N LEU A 164 -7.98 -1.98 -6.15
CA LEU A 164 -7.97 -1.62 -4.74
C LEU A 164 -8.82 -2.62 -3.92
N ASN A 165 -10.02 -2.96 -4.39
CA ASN A 165 -10.88 -3.94 -3.73
C ASN A 165 -10.27 -5.34 -3.73
N GLN A 166 -9.66 -5.76 -4.85
CA GLN A 166 -8.96 -7.04 -4.95
C GLN A 166 -7.80 -7.12 -3.96
N MET A 167 -6.89 -6.16 -3.97
CA MET A 167 -5.76 -6.11 -3.04
C MET A 167 -6.23 -6.04 -1.58
N MET A 168 -7.28 -5.26 -1.28
CA MET A 168 -7.85 -5.21 0.08
C MET A 168 -8.49 -6.54 0.48
N SER A 169 -9.11 -7.26 -0.46
CA SER A 169 -9.63 -8.60 -0.23
C SER A 169 -8.50 -9.57 0.10
N ASP A 170 -7.43 -9.55 -0.69
CA ASP A 170 -6.26 -10.43 -0.51
C ASP A 170 -5.58 -10.16 0.84
N LEU A 171 -5.41 -8.87 1.20
CA LEU A 171 -4.87 -8.47 2.50
C LEU A 171 -5.73 -8.95 3.67
N VAL A 172 -7.06 -8.90 3.56
CA VAL A 172 -7.92 -9.40 4.64
C VAL A 172 -7.94 -10.92 4.71
N GLN A 173 -7.63 -11.62 3.62
CA GLN A 173 -7.52 -13.08 3.61
C GLN A 173 -6.14 -13.56 4.10
N LEU A 174 -5.10 -12.74 3.95
CA LEU A 174 -3.72 -13.12 4.26
C LEU A 174 -3.55 -13.74 5.66
N PRO A 175 -4.08 -13.19 6.78
CA PRO A 175 -3.95 -13.83 8.09
C PRO A 175 -4.58 -15.23 8.16
N ARG A 176 -5.71 -15.44 7.47
CA ARG A 176 -6.37 -16.76 7.42
C ARG A 176 -5.56 -17.74 6.60
N VAL A 177 -5.07 -17.32 5.43
CA VAL A 177 -4.20 -18.14 4.59
C VAL A 177 -2.93 -18.53 5.35
N LEU A 178 -2.37 -17.61 6.13
CA LEU A 178 -1.22 -17.90 6.99
C LEU A 178 -1.59 -18.90 8.11
N HIS A 179 -2.75 -18.76 8.74
CA HIS A 179 -3.21 -19.70 9.78
C HIS A 179 -3.39 -21.12 9.24
N ASP A 180 -3.94 -21.23 8.03
CA ASP A 180 -4.22 -22.51 7.37
C ASP A 180 -3.01 -23.05 6.57
N PHE A 181 -1.88 -22.33 6.59
CA PHE A 181 -0.69 -22.72 5.85
C PHE A 181 -0.06 -23.99 6.42
N ASP A 182 0.16 -24.98 5.55
CA ASP A 182 0.86 -26.23 5.85
C ASP A 182 1.93 -26.50 4.79
N ILE A 183 3.21 -26.57 5.21
CA ILE A 183 4.37 -26.86 4.36
C ILE A 183 4.19 -28.16 3.56
N ARG A 184 3.52 -29.18 4.12
CA ARG A 184 3.29 -30.48 3.46
C ARG A 184 2.37 -30.36 2.25
N THR A 185 1.43 -29.41 2.32
CA THR A 185 0.43 -29.20 1.26
C THR A 185 0.86 -28.12 0.27
N ALA A 186 1.87 -27.32 0.60
CA ALA A 186 2.39 -26.28 -0.27
C ALA A 186 2.98 -26.87 -1.56
N GLN A 187 2.44 -26.48 -2.71
CA GLN A 187 2.97 -26.90 -4.02
C GLN A 187 4.14 -26.00 -4.42
N CYS A 188 5.35 -26.56 -4.51
CA CYS A 188 6.47 -25.89 -5.17
C CYS A 188 6.35 -26.00 -6.69
N PHE A 189 7.08 -25.17 -7.41
CA PHE A 189 7.20 -25.26 -8.87
C PHE A 189 7.64 -26.67 -9.30
N CYS A 190 8.57 -27.27 -8.56
CA CYS A 190 8.99 -28.65 -8.75
C CYS A 190 7.82 -29.66 -8.73
N CYS A 191 6.99 -29.65 -7.69
CA CYS A 191 5.88 -30.58 -7.54
C CYS A 191 4.80 -30.37 -8.62
N SER A 192 4.53 -29.12 -8.99
CA SER A 192 3.55 -28.82 -10.06
C SER A 192 4.00 -29.31 -11.44
N ASN A 193 5.30 -29.53 -11.64
CA ASN A 193 5.86 -30.09 -12.88
C ASN A 193 6.41 -31.52 -12.68
N HIS A 194 5.90 -32.26 -11.69
CA HIS A 194 6.31 -33.65 -11.40
C HIS A 194 7.83 -33.84 -11.27
N HIS A 195 8.51 -32.89 -10.62
CA HIS A 195 9.96 -32.89 -10.45
C HIS A 195 10.73 -32.91 -11.77
N ARG A 196 10.16 -32.35 -12.85
CA ARG A 196 10.81 -32.20 -14.14
C ARG A 196 10.71 -30.77 -14.64
N HIS A 197 11.80 -30.26 -15.19
CA HIS A 197 11.82 -28.94 -15.79
C HIS A 197 10.97 -28.94 -17.09
N PRO A 198 9.99 -28.03 -17.27
CA PRO A 198 9.01 -28.14 -18.35
C PRO A 198 9.59 -27.99 -19.76
N SER A 199 10.71 -27.27 -19.93
CA SER A 199 11.34 -27.09 -21.25
C SER A 199 12.48 -28.06 -21.56
N THR A 200 13.19 -28.58 -20.54
CA THR A 200 14.39 -29.41 -20.74
C THR A 200 14.17 -30.87 -20.35
N GLY A 201 13.12 -31.19 -19.59
CA GLY A 201 12.85 -32.53 -19.09
C GLY A 201 13.79 -33.00 -17.97
N ALA A 202 14.77 -32.17 -17.59
CA ALA A 202 15.72 -32.47 -16.51
C ALA A 202 15.01 -32.66 -15.17
N GLU A 203 15.49 -33.59 -14.36
CA GLU A 203 14.97 -33.83 -13.02
C GLU A 203 15.31 -32.65 -12.09
N LEU A 204 14.35 -32.23 -11.27
CA LEU A 204 14.46 -31.11 -10.34
C LEU A 204 14.36 -31.60 -8.91
N ASP A 205 15.36 -31.24 -8.10
CA ASP A 205 15.30 -31.42 -6.65
C ASP A 205 14.08 -30.73 -6.06
N CYS A 206 13.52 -31.33 -5.02
CA CYS A 206 12.34 -30.78 -4.38
C CYS A 206 12.71 -29.60 -3.47
N ASP A 207 12.26 -28.39 -3.82
CA ASP A 207 12.36 -27.19 -2.96
C ASP A 207 11.85 -27.45 -1.54
N ARG A 208 10.83 -28.30 -1.37
CA ARG A 208 10.29 -28.68 -0.06
C ARG A 208 11.31 -29.46 0.77
N GLN A 209 12.08 -30.36 0.16
CA GLN A 209 13.13 -31.11 0.86
C GLN A 209 14.25 -30.18 1.30
N LEU A 210 14.62 -29.20 0.47
CA LEU A 210 15.59 -28.17 0.82
C LEU A 210 15.11 -27.37 2.05
N ILE A 211 13.84 -26.96 2.06
CA ILE A 211 13.23 -26.24 3.20
C ILE A 211 13.27 -27.11 4.47
N TYR A 212 12.92 -28.39 4.39
CA TYR A 212 13.01 -29.29 5.54
C TYR A 212 14.45 -29.44 6.04
N GLY A 213 15.44 -29.54 5.15
CA GLY A 213 16.85 -29.59 5.52
C GLY A 213 17.28 -28.34 6.30
N VAL A 214 16.87 -27.17 5.82
CA VAL A 214 17.15 -25.89 6.48
C VAL A 214 16.42 -25.78 7.83
N LEU A 215 15.14 -26.16 7.90
CA LEU A 215 14.39 -26.17 9.16
C LEU A 215 14.98 -27.15 10.18
N ARG A 216 15.44 -28.32 9.73
CA ARG A 216 16.13 -29.30 10.58
C ARG A 216 17.40 -28.71 11.16
N MET A 217 18.23 -28.09 10.30
CA MET A 217 19.45 -27.41 10.70
C MET A 217 19.19 -26.36 11.80
N TRP A 218 18.13 -25.56 11.68
CA TRP A 218 17.80 -24.54 12.67
C TRP A 218 17.11 -25.06 13.92
N SER A 219 16.39 -26.18 13.84
CA SER A 219 15.79 -26.79 15.01
C SER A 219 16.82 -27.34 15.98
N GLY A 220 18.09 -27.49 15.56
CA GLY A 220 19.15 -28.14 16.34
C GLY A 220 18.89 -29.64 16.55
N SER A 221 17.81 -30.19 15.99
CA SER A 221 17.43 -31.57 16.11
C SER A 221 18.25 -32.41 15.14
N ARG A 222 19.12 -33.29 15.65
CA ARG A 222 19.80 -34.35 14.88
C ARG A 222 18.85 -35.48 14.46
N ALA A 223 17.58 -35.36 14.79
CA ALA A 223 16.67 -36.48 14.82
C ALA A 223 16.16 -36.86 13.43
N ASP A 224 15.91 -38.15 13.24
CA ASP A 224 15.69 -38.88 11.97
C ASP A 224 14.39 -38.47 11.23
N ALA A 225 14.05 -39.15 10.13
CA ALA A 225 12.90 -38.80 9.27
C ALA A 225 11.54 -38.74 10.00
N ALA A 226 11.45 -39.26 11.23
CA ALA A 226 10.27 -39.14 12.10
C ALA A 226 10.00 -37.71 12.59
N ASP A 227 10.94 -36.77 12.45
CA ASP A 227 10.83 -35.41 13.00
C ASP A 227 10.16 -34.38 12.09
N VAL A 228 9.67 -34.77 10.92
CA VAL A 228 8.98 -33.83 10.01
C VAL A 228 7.76 -33.20 10.70
N GLU A 229 7.01 -33.98 11.49
CA GLU A 229 5.86 -33.48 12.25
C GLU A 229 6.28 -32.49 13.35
N LEU A 230 7.39 -32.78 14.05
CA LEU A 230 7.93 -31.91 15.08
C LEU A 230 8.41 -30.58 14.48
N ILE A 231 9.19 -30.64 13.40
CA ILE A 231 9.68 -29.48 12.67
C ILE A 231 8.51 -28.61 12.22
N GLN A 232 7.47 -29.23 11.67
CA GLN A 232 6.27 -28.54 11.23
C GLN A 232 5.53 -27.89 12.41
N ALA A 233 5.37 -28.58 13.53
CA ALA A 233 4.71 -28.03 14.72
C ALA A 233 5.48 -26.83 15.28
N VAL A 234 6.81 -26.90 15.32
CA VAL A 234 7.68 -25.79 15.73
C VAL A 234 7.52 -24.59 14.80
N PHE A 235 7.55 -24.84 13.48
CA PHE A 235 7.38 -23.80 12.47
C PHE A 235 6.00 -23.14 12.55
N LYS A 236 4.93 -23.94 12.57
CA LYS A 236 3.55 -23.45 12.70
C LYS A 236 3.36 -22.65 13.99
N GLY A 237 3.90 -23.15 15.09
CA GLY A 237 3.88 -22.44 16.37
C GLY A 237 4.59 -21.08 16.33
N HIS A 238 5.67 -20.92 15.54
CA HIS A 238 6.32 -19.61 15.34
C HIS A 238 5.46 -18.67 14.48
N LEU A 239 4.86 -19.22 13.43
CA LEU A 239 4.01 -18.47 12.52
C LEU A 239 2.76 -17.92 13.23
N GLU A 240 2.12 -18.74 14.06
CA GLU A 240 0.96 -18.34 14.87
C GLU A 240 1.31 -17.36 15.99
N ARG A 241 2.44 -17.56 16.69
CA ARG A 241 2.80 -16.69 17.83
C ARG A 241 3.36 -15.35 17.42
N HIS A 242 4.10 -15.28 16.31
CA HIS A 242 4.87 -14.09 15.96
C HIS A 242 4.41 -13.46 14.65
N LEU A 243 4.30 -14.23 13.57
CA LEU A 243 4.04 -13.68 12.24
C LEU A 243 2.61 -13.17 12.10
N ILE A 244 1.62 -14.02 12.40
CA ILE A 244 0.20 -13.69 12.22
C ILE A 244 -0.18 -12.44 13.02
N PRO A 245 0.14 -12.32 14.33
CA PRO A 245 -0.16 -11.11 15.08
C PRO A 245 0.53 -9.86 14.53
N SER A 246 1.78 -9.98 14.05
CA SER A 246 2.51 -8.87 13.41
C SER A 246 1.82 -8.41 12.12
N VAL A 247 1.42 -9.36 11.27
CA VAL A 247 0.68 -9.10 10.02
C VAL A 247 -0.67 -8.45 10.31
N GLU A 248 -1.46 -9.02 11.23
CA GLU A 248 -2.76 -8.47 11.63
C GLU A 248 -2.63 -7.08 12.23
N LYS A 249 -1.66 -6.87 13.12
CA LYS A 249 -1.37 -5.55 13.72
C LYS A 249 -0.99 -4.54 12.65
N ARG A 250 -0.20 -4.90 11.64
CA ARG A 250 0.14 -3.98 10.54
C ARG A 250 -1.04 -3.68 9.63
N ILE A 251 -1.79 -4.70 9.22
CA ILE A 251 -2.97 -4.55 8.35
C ILE A 251 -4.05 -3.71 9.05
N SER A 252 -4.20 -3.87 10.37
CA SER A 252 -5.19 -3.14 11.17
C SER A 252 -4.75 -1.73 11.58
N ARG A 253 -3.52 -1.53 12.04
CA ARG A 253 -3.03 -0.23 12.55
C ARG A 253 -2.53 0.69 11.45
N ASN A 254 -1.83 0.17 10.47
CA ASN A 254 -1.14 1.01 9.52
C ASN A 254 -1.99 1.10 8.26
N GLY A 255 -2.30 2.33 7.84
CA GLY A 255 -2.63 2.61 6.46
C GLY A 255 -1.43 2.28 5.58
N MET A 256 -1.12 0.99 5.44
CA MET A 256 -0.02 0.47 4.64
C MET A 256 -0.15 0.96 3.19
N LEU A 257 -1.40 1.10 2.75
CA LEU A 257 -1.79 1.68 1.47
C LEU A 257 -1.89 3.21 1.50
N MET A 258 -2.11 3.79 2.67
CA MET A 258 -2.29 5.23 2.83
C MET A 258 -1.02 5.99 2.44
N ARG A 259 0.14 5.56 2.93
CA ARG A 259 1.41 6.24 2.61
C ARG A 259 1.72 6.21 1.08
N PRO A 260 1.72 5.05 0.40
CA PRO A 260 1.95 5.00 -1.05
C PRO A 260 0.90 5.74 -1.87
N LEU A 261 -0.37 5.71 -1.46
CA LEU A 261 -1.42 6.42 -2.21
C LEU A 261 -1.34 7.95 -2.02
N ILE A 262 -1.04 8.44 -0.81
CA ILE A 262 -0.75 9.86 -0.60
C ILE A 262 0.46 10.29 -1.41
N SER A 263 1.53 9.49 -1.44
CA SER A 263 2.71 9.84 -2.23
C SER A 263 2.39 9.84 -3.73
N ALA A 264 1.64 8.86 -4.23
CA ALA A 264 1.17 8.83 -5.62
C ALA A 264 0.38 10.09 -5.98
N ALA A 265 -0.58 10.46 -5.12
CA ALA A 265 -1.44 11.62 -5.32
C ALA A 265 -0.67 12.93 -5.23
N ALA A 266 0.23 13.05 -4.25
CA ALA A 266 1.11 14.21 -4.11
C ALA A 266 2.01 14.36 -5.34
N ILE A 267 2.60 13.27 -5.85
CA ILE A 267 3.45 13.28 -7.04
C ILE A 267 2.64 13.62 -8.30
N GLY A 268 1.43 13.08 -8.44
CA GLY A 268 0.52 13.43 -9.54
C GLY A 268 0.05 14.88 -9.50
N ALA A 269 -0.09 15.46 -8.31
CA ALA A 269 -0.50 16.85 -8.13
C ALA A 269 0.68 17.84 -8.18
N PHE A 270 1.92 17.38 -7.95
CA PHE A 270 3.07 18.27 -7.76
C PHE A 270 3.34 19.24 -8.92
N PRO A 271 3.33 18.82 -10.20
CA PRO A 271 3.55 19.75 -11.32
C PRO A 271 2.57 20.93 -11.33
N PHE A 272 1.36 20.70 -10.85
CA PHE A 272 0.30 21.70 -10.77
C PHE A 272 0.51 22.62 -9.58
N PHE A 273 0.87 22.06 -8.43
CA PHE A 273 1.26 22.84 -7.26
C PHE A 273 2.46 23.73 -7.54
N SER A 274 3.47 23.26 -8.29
CA SER A 274 4.64 24.08 -8.62
C SER A 274 4.29 25.26 -9.52
N ASP A 275 3.47 25.04 -10.55
CA ASP A 275 3.01 26.13 -11.43
C ASP A 275 2.15 27.14 -10.65
N PHE A 276 1.32 26.64 -9.73
CA PHE A 276 0.53 27.48 -8.83
C PHE A 276 1.42 28.34 -7.94
N ILE A 277 2.37 27.72 -7.21
CA ILE A 277 3.31 28.43 -6.33
C ILE A 277 4.10 29.49 -7.12
N ALA A 278 4.60 29.16 -8.31
CA ALA A 278 5.34 30.10 -9.13
C ALA A 278 4.49 31.32 -9.53
N ARG A 279 3.23 31.09 -9.93
CA ARG A 279 2.29 32.17 -10.22
C ARG A 279 2.03 33.03 -8.99
N GLU A 280 1.92 32.42 -7.82
CA GLU A 280 1.67 33.15 -6.57
C GLU A 280 2.82 34.01 -6.12
N VAL A 281 4.04 33.52 -6.28
CA VAL A 281 5.24 34.32 -6.01
C VAL A 281 5.23 35.57 -6.90
N VAL A 282 4.92 35.43 -8.20
CA VAL A 282 4.82 36.58 -9.12
C VAL A 282 3.70 37.55 -8.71
N MET A 283 2.52 37.04 -8.34
CA MET A 283 1.39 37.87 -7.92
C MET A 283 1.66 38.62 -6.60
N LEU A 284 2.37 38.00 -5.66
CA LEU A 284 2.80 38.63 -4.41
C LEU A 284 3.67 39.86 -4.67
N PHE A 285 4.56 39.80 -5.67
CA PHE A 285 5.40 40.94 -6.03
C PHE A 285 4.64 42.07 -6.75
N HIS A 286 3.57 41.75 -7.48
CA HIS A 286 2.88 42.72 -8.35
C HIS A 286 1.56 43.30 -7.83
N HIS A 287 0.78 42.57 -7.01
CA HIS A 287 -0.62 42.93 -6.72
C HIS A 287 -0.96 43.07 -5.22
N GLY A 288 0.05 43.12 -4.35
CA GLY A 288 -0.13 43.34 -2.91
C GLY A 288 -0.66 42.11 -2.15
N TRP A 289 -0.65 42.18 -0.82
CA TRP A 289 -0.84 41.03 0.08
C TRP A 289 -2.22 40.36 0.01
N LEU A 290 -3.26 41.09 -0.41
CA LEU A 290 -4.64 40.56 -0.44
C LEU A 290 -4.81 39.44 -1.49
N SER A 291 -4.13 39.57 -2.64
CA SER A 291 -4.11 38.53 -3.67
C SER A 291 -3.33 37.29 -3.21
N THR A 292 -2.25 37.48 -2.46
CA THR A 292 -1.44 36.36 -1.97
C THR A 292 -2.15 35.55 -0.90
N TYR A 293 -2.87 36.21 0.02
CA TYR A 293 -3.63 35.52 1.08
C TYR A 293 -4.66 34.56 0.51
N THR A 294 -5.41 35.04 -0.47
CA THR A 294 -6.39 34.29 -1.24
C THR A 294 -5.78 32.99 -1.77
N ASN A 295 -4.72 33.09 -2.56
CA ASN A 295 -4.17 31.93 -3.21
C ASN A 295 -3.40 31.00 -2.25
N LEU A 296 -2.87 31.53 -1.15
CA LEU A 296 -2.38 30.72 -0.03
C LEU A 296 -3.48 29.83 0.54
N CYS A 297 -4.69 30.36 0.76
CA CYS A 297 -5.84 29.56 1.19
C CYS A 297 -6.19 28.45 0.17
N LEU A 298 -5.96 28.69 -1.13
CA LEU A 298 -6.23 27.69 -2.18
C LEU A 298 -5.19 26.58 -2.15
N GLY A 299 -3.92 26.95 -2.02
CA GLY A 299 -2.83 26.00 -1.84
C GLY A 299 -3.05 25.13 -0.60
N LEU A 300 -3.41 25.74 0.53
CA LEU A 300 -3.74 25.04 1.78
C LEU A 300 -4.94 24.11 1.58
N TYR A 301 -6.01 24.57 0.94
CA TYR A 301 -7.17 23.73 0.62
C TYR A 301 -6.79 22.49 -0.17
N PHE A 302 -6.01 22.64 -1.24
CA PHE A 302 -5.61 21.48 -2.03
C PHE A 302 -4.72 20.53 -1.24
N LEU A 303 -3.85 21.07 -0.37
CA LEU A 303 -3.01 20.30 0.54
C LEU A 303 -3.83 19.50 1.57
N PHE A 304 -4.99 20.00 2.00
CA PHE A 304 -5.93 19.28 2.87
C PHE A 304 -6.90 18.35 2.11
N TYR A 305 -7.36 18.76 0.93
CA TYR A 305 -8.31 18.02 0.10
C TYR A 305 -7.72 16.69 -0.36
N MET A 306 -6.44 16.67 -0.78
CA MET A 306 -5.80 15.45 -1.28
C MET A 306 -5.77 14.31 -0.23
N PRO A 307 -5.28 14.52 1.01
CA PRO A 307 -5.36 13.50 2.06
C PRO A 307 -6.79 13.03 2.35
N VAL A 308 -7.77 13.94 2.36
CA VAL A 308 -9.18 13.58 2.60
C VAL A 308 -9.73 12.74 1.46
N PHE A 309 -9.44 13.11 0.22
CA PHE A 309 -9.83 12.39 -0.99
C PHE A 309 -9.27 10.96 -1.00
N ILE A 310 -7.96 10.80 -0.74
CA ILE A 310 -7.35 9.48 -0.68
C ILE A 310 -7.89 8.65 0.49
N ARG A 311 -8.16 9.28 1.65
CA ARG A 311 -8.86 8.59 2.74
C ARG A 311 -10.25 8.12 2.33
N CYS A 312 -11.01 8.92 1.60
CA CYS A 312 -12.31 8.51 1.06
C CYS A 312 -12.18 7.33 0.10
N LEU A 313 -11.20 7.36 -0.82
CA LEU A 313 -10.90 6.23 -1.71
C LEU A 313 -10.60 4.94 -0.94
N LEU A 314 -9.77 5.02 0.12
CA LEU A 314 -9.45 3.87 0.96
C LEU A 314 -10.64 3.36 1.78
N LEU A 315 -11.47 4.26 2.30
CA LEU A 315 -12.69 3.90 3.01
C LEU A 315 -13.67 3.21 2.08
N LEU A 316 -13.86 3.73 0.88
CA LEU A 316 -14.66 3.10 -0.16
C LEU A 316 -14.10 1.73 -0.51
N GLY A 317 -12.79 1.59 -0.72
CA GLY A 317 -12.12 0.30 -0.95
C GLY A 317 -12.32 -0.69 0.20
N LYS A 318 -12.28 -0.22 1.47
CA LYS A 318 -12.54 -1.04 2.66
C LYS A 318 -13.99 -1.49 2.77
N VAL A 319 -14.96 -0.62 2.45
CA VAL A 319 -16.38 -0.98 2.40
C VAL A 319 -16.65 -1.94 1.24
N GLY A 320 -16.02 -1.67 0.10
CA GLY A 320 -16.08 -2.50 -1.11
C GLY A 320 -15.56 -3.90 -0.85
N SER A 321 -14.38 -4.06 -0.25
CA SER A 321 -13.76 -5.37 0.02
C SER A 321 -14.60 -6.26 0.93
N ARG A 322 -15.38 -5.68 1.86
CA ARG A 322 -16.34 -6.44 2.68
C ARG A 322 -17.48 -7.01 1.84
N ARG A 323 -18.01 -6.24 0.89
CA ARG A 323 -19.08 -6.68 -0.02
C ARG A 323 -18.54 -7.54 -1.18
N TRP A 324 -17.28 -7.36 -1.53
CA TRP A 324 -16.59 -8.05 -2.64
C TRP A 324 -16.62 -9.58 -2.51
N ARG A 325 -16.50 -10.09 -1.28
CA ARG A 325 -16.48 -11.54 -1.02
C ARG A 325 -17.83 -12.23 -1.16
N GLY A 326 -18.93 -11.50 -0.94
CA GLY A 326 -20.28 -12.09 -0.90
C GLY A 326 -21.18 -11.69 -2.07
N SER A 327 -20.81 -10.69 -2.86
CA SER A 327 -21.65 -10.19 -3.94
C SER A 327 -21.40 -10.97 -5.24
N CYS A 328 -22.46 -11.53 -5.82
CA CYS A 328 -22.44 -12.03 -7.20
C CYS A 328 -22.08 -10.92 -8.21
N CYS A 329 -22.29 -9.64 -7.83
CA CYS A 329 -22.07 -8.50 -8.70
C CYS A 329 -20.89 -7.64 -8.21
N LYS A 330 -19.66 -8.07 -8.51
CA LYS A 330 -18.44 -7.26 -8.32
C LYS A 330 -18.53 -5.91 -9.04
N CYS A 331 -19.08 -5.90 -10.25
CA CYS A 331 -19.28 -4.68 -11.06
C CYS A 331 -20.18 -3.67 -10.37
N LEU A 332 -21.23 -4.11 -9.65
CA LEU A 332 -22.14 -3.22 -8.92
C LEU A 332 -21.42 -2.51 -7.77
N VAL A 333 -20.54 -3.21 -7.04
CA VAL A 333 -19.74 -2.61 -5.98
C VAL A 333 -18.84 -1.50 -6.54
N VAL A 334 -18.15 -1.78 -7.64
CA VAL A 334 -17.28 -0.81 -8.32
C VAL A 334 -18.07 0.37 -8.87
N ALA A 335 -19.22 0.12 -9.51
CA ALA A 335 -20.08 1.16 -10.05
C ALA A 335 -20.61 2.08 -8.94
N CYS A 336 -21.03 1.53 -7.79
CA CYS A 336 -21.44 2.32 -6.63
C CYS A 336 -20.29 3.17 -6.07
N GLN A 337 -19.06 2.64 -6.00
CA GLN A 337 -17.89 3.41 -5.56
C GLN A 337 -17.56 4.54 -6.53
N ALA A 338 -17.57 4.27 -7.83
CA ALA A 338 -17.37 5.28 -8.87
C ALA A 338 -18.46 6.35 -8.82
N LEU A 339 -19.72 5.98 -8.59
CA LEU A 339 -20.83 6.91 -8.42
C LEU A 339 -20.64 7.81 -7.19
N VAL A 340 -20.20 7.26 -6.05
CA VAL A 340 -19.91 8.07 -4.86
C VAL A 340 -18.80 9.08 -5.16
N MET A 341 -17.73 8.67 -5.85
CA MET A 341 -16.67 9.61 -6.24
C MET A 341 -17.16 10.66 -7.22
N PHE A 342 -18.00 10.28 -8.18
CA PHE A 342 -18.64 11.20 -9.09
C PHE A 342 -19.46 12.25 -8.34
N LEU A 343 -20.30 11.83 -7.39
CA LEU A 343 -21.10 12.75 -6.58
C LEU A 343 -20.22 13.69 -5.74
N VAL A 344 -19.14 13.18 -5.13
CA VAL A 344 -18.18 14.02 -4.39
C VAL A 344 -17.54 15.06 -5.32
N SER A 345 -17.12 14.67 -6.52
CA SER A 345 -16.55 15.60 -7.50
C SER A 345 -17.58 16.62 -7.99
N VAL A 346 -18.83 16.24 -8.22
CA VAL A 346 -19.91 17.15 -8.59
C VAL A 346 -20.15 18.17 -7.48
N VAL A 347 -20.20 17.76 -6.21
CA VAL A 347 -20.35 18.68 -5.08
C VAL A 347 -19.21 19.69 -5.03
N VAL A 348 -17.97 19.26 -5.29
CA VAL A 348 -16.80 20.16 -5.35
C VAL A 348 -16.93 21.16 -6.51
N VAL A 349 -17.30 20.71 -7.71
CA VAL A 349 -17.46 21.58 -8.90
C VAL A 349 -18.64 22.54 -8.78
N VAL A 350 -19.78 22.07 -8.23
CA VAL A 350 -20.96 22.90 -7.98
C VAL A 350 -20.66 23.94 -6.93
N GLY A 351 -20.01 23.55 -5.83
CA GLY A 351 -19.49 24.50 -4.86
C GLY A 351 -18.65 25.57 -5.56
N TYR A 352 -17.68 25.15 -6.41
CA TYR A 352 -16.77 26.04 -7.16
C TYR A 352 -17.53 27.03 -8.03
N SER A 353 -18.60 26.55 -8.66
CA SER A 353 -19.44 27.37 -9.52
C SER A 353 -20.29 28.36 -8.72
N LEU A 354 -20.90 27.93 -7.61
CA LEU A 354 -21.70 28.78 -6.73
C LEU A 354 -20.84 29.88 -6.10
N SER A 355 -19.65 29.51 -5.65
CA SER A 355 -18.63 30.42 -5.18
C SER A 355 -18.34 31.57 -6.13
N ASN A 356 -18.09 31.23 -7.39
CA ASN A 356 -17.81 32.22 -8.41
C ASN A 356 -19.04 33.06 -8.76
N ALA A 357 -20.25 32.51 -8.63
CA ALA A 357 -21.49 33.22 -8.91
C ALA A 357 -21.86 34.26 -7.84
N PHE A 358 -21.53 33.99 -6.57
CA PHE A 358 -21.80 34.90 -5.46
C PHE A 358 -20.67 35.89 -5.17
N SER A 359 -19.50 35.75 -5.82
CA SER A 359 -18.43 36.73 -5.70
C SER A 359 -18.83 38.03 -6.40
N PRO A 360 -18.86 39.18 -5.71
CA PRO A 360 -19.26 40.45 -6.31
C PRO A 360 -18.37 40.77 -7.52
N ARG A 361 -19.01 41.23 -8.62
CA ARG A 361 -18.38 41.50 -9.93
C ARG A 361 -17.25 42.54 -9.90
N ASP A 362 -17.00 43.18 -8.78
CA ASP A 362 -15.94 44.19 -8.65
C ASP A 362 -14.76 43.68 -7.81
N VAL A 363 -14.90 42.50 -7.20
CA VAL A 363 -13.84 41.81 -6.42
C VAL A 363 -13.51 40.49 -7.11
N TRP A 364 -13.06 40.58 -8.37
CA TRP A 364 -12.57 39.44 -9.16
C TRP A 364 -11.27 38.82 -8.62
N THR A 365 -10.77 39.28 -7.48
CA THR A 365 -9.44 38.89 -7.01
C THR A 365 -9.40 37.61 -6.19
N SER A 366 -10.55 37.00 -5.84
CA SER A 366 -10.49 35.79 -5.00
C SER A 366 -11.61 34.79 -5.23
N PRO A 367 -11.36 33.69 -5.97
CA PRO A 367 -12.23 32.51 -6.01
C PRO A 367 -12.32 31.74 -4.68
N LEU A 368 -11.93 32.34 -3.54
CA LEU A 368 -11.73 31.66 -2.25
C LEU A 368 -12.61 32.11 -1.10
N HIS A 369 -13.42 33.15 -1.27
CA HIS A 369 -14.34 33.60 -0.23
C HIS A 369 -15.30 32.52 0.35
N PRO A 370 -15.68 31.46 -0.38
CA PRO A 370 -16.54 30.40 0.14
C PRO A 370 -15.80 29.13 0.57
N MET A 371 -14.45 29.13 0.63
CA MET A 371 -13.64 28.04 1.21
C MET A 371 -14.23 27.41 2.49
N PRO A 372 -14.73 28.19 3.46
CA PRO A 372 -15.32 27.64 4.69
C PRO A 372 -16.52 26.72 4.41
N MET A 373 -17.34 27.01 3.40
CA MET A 373 -18.50 26.20 3.03
C MET A 373 -18.09 24.88 2.34
N TYR A 374 -16.96 24.84 1.63
CA TYR A 374 -16.45 23.57 1.06
C TYR A 374 -15.81 22.70 2.10
N LEU A 375 -15.00 23.29 2.98
CA LEU A 375 -14.42 22.55 4.09
C LEU A 375 -15.54 21.97 4.95
N LEU A 376 -16.60 22.74 5.19
CA LEU A 376 -17.80 22.26 5.86
C LEU A 376 -18.49 21.13 5.07
N GLY A 377 -18.70 21.27 3.76
CA GLY A 377 -19.31 20.23 2.92
C GLY A 377 -18.48 18.93 2.90
N VAL A 378 -17.17 19.04 2.74
CA VAL A 378 -16.24 17.90 2.77
C VAL A 378 -16.15 17.28 4.17
N MET A 379 -16.19 18.10 5.24
CA MET A 379 -16.25 17.62 6.62
C MET A 379 -17.58 16.93 6.94
N ILE A 380 -18.70 17.42 6.43
CA ILE A 380 -20.01 16.80 6.58
C ILE A 380 -20.06 15.48 5.79
N ILE A 381 -19.57 15.44 4.55
CA ILE A 381 -19.55 14.22 3.72
C ILE A 381 -18.60 13.18 4.33
N SER A 382 -17.40 13.58 4.74
CA SER A 382 -16.47 12.67 5.40
C SER A 382 -17.00 12.21 6.77
N GLY A 383 -17.58 13.11 7.55
CA GLY A 383 -18.21 12.81 8.84
C GLY A 383 -19.42 11.88 8.71
N THR A 384 -20.24 12.03 7.68
CA THR A 384 -21.39 11.14 7.41
C THR A 384 -20.94 9.80 6.86
N ILE A 385 -20.02 9.74 5.90
CA ILE A 385 -19.50 8.49 5.33
C ILE A 385 -18.70 7.68 6.37
N ILE A 386 -17.94 8.35 7.25
CA ILE A 386 -17.17 7.70 8.32
C ILE A 386 -18.06 7.37 9.53
N GLY A 387 -18.96 8.28 9.88
CA GLY A 387 -19.82 8.19 11.06
C GLY A 387 -20.97 7.18 10.91
N LEU A 388 -21.63 7.10 9.75
CA LEU A 388 -22.75 6.18 9.54
C LEU A 388 -22.35 4.71 9.80
N PRO A 389 -21.25 4.18 9.23
CA PRO A 389 -20.85 2.80 9.49
C PRO A 389 -20.50 2.54 10.95
N HIS A 390 -19.93 3.52 11.66
CA HIS A 390 -19.63 3.42 13.09
C HIS A 390 -20.92 3.42 13.94
N LEU A 391 -21.90 4.23 13.59
CA LEU A 391 -23.22 4.24 14.23
C LEU A 391 -23.97 2.92 14.02
N PHE A 392 -23.94 2.37 12.80
CA PHE A 392 -24.56 1.07 12.50
C PHE A 392 -23.80 -0.12 13.12
N LEU A 393 -22.47 -0.06 13.21
CA LEU A 393 -21.67 -1.10 13.87
C LEU A 393 -21.79 -1.07 15.41
N CYS A 394 -21.89 0.11 16.01
CA CYS A 394 -22.19 0.24 17.44
C CYS A 394 -23.58 -0.32 17.76
N CYS A 395 -24.62 0.00 16.98
CA CYS A 395 -25.96 -0.56 17.19
C CYS A 395 -25.98 -2.10 17.06
N ARG A 396 -25.16 -2.69 16.17
CA ARG A 396 -25.14 -4.14 15.99
C ARG A 396 -24.36 -4.89 17.08
N ARG A 397 -23.42 -4.24 17.77
CA ARG A 397 -22.69 -4.83 18.89
C ARG A 397 -23.48 -4.79 20.20
N SER A 398 -24.44 -3.87 20.33
CA SER A 398 -25.34 -3.78 21.50
C SER A 398 -26.43 -4.86 21.54
N VAL A 399 -26.69 -5.57 20.43
CA VAL A 399 -27.75 -6.60 20.34
C VAL A 399 -27.21 -8.03 20.53
N MET A 400 -25.89 -8.21 20.72
CA MET A 400 -25.28 -9.52 21.00
C MET A 400 -24.71 -9.68 22.43
N ILE A 401 -25.25 -8.95 23.40
CA ILE A 401 -25.00 -9.18 24.83
C ILE A 401 -26.32 -9.62 25.46
N GLY A 402 -26.66 -10.90 25.29
CA GLY A 402 -27.92 -11.46 25.77
C GLY A 402 -28.15 -12.91 25.33
N GLY A 403 -27.11 -13.72 25.37
CA GLY A 403 -27.20 -15.15 25.07
C GLY A 403 -26.13 -15.90 25.84
N THR A 404 -26.43 -16.20 27.10
CA THR A 404 -25.64 -17.13 27.92
C THR A 404 -25.64 -18.51 27.23
N PRO A 405 -24.47 -19.09 26.91
CA PRO A 405 -24.45 -20.47 26.45
C PRO A 405 -24.77 -21.38 27.64
N LYS A 406 -25.86 -22.15 27.52
CA LYS A 406 -26.19 -23.23 28.44
C LYS A 406 -25.02 -24.22 28.49
N HIS A 407 -24.55 -24.49 29.71
CA HIS A 407 -23.60 -25.54 30.03
C HIS A 407 -24.02 -26.87 29.40
N CYS A 408 -23.22 -27.37 28.45
CA CYS A 408 -23.21 -28.78 28.11
C CYS A 408 -22.04 -29.41 28.86
N GLY A 409 -22.36 -30.25 29.85
CA GLY A 409 -21.38 -30.90 30.70
C GLY A 409 -20.50 -31.86 29.92
N ILE A 410 -19.19 -31.58 29.91
CA ILE A 410 -18.16 -32.55 29.57
C ILE A 410 -17.51 -32.94 30.89
N ARG A 411 -17.69 -34.22 31.25
CA ARG A 411 -17.03 -34.90 32.37
C ARG A 411 -15.52 -34.75 32.23
N SER A 412 -14.89 -34.15 33.24
CA SER A 412 -13.46 -34.10 33.43
C SER A 412 -12.91 -35.50 33.73
N VAL A 413 -12.18 -36.08 32.79
CA VAL A 413 -11.17 -37.11 33.08
C VAL A 413 -9.88 -36.35 33.36
N ALA A 414 -9.70 -35.97 34.63
CA ALA A 414 -8.49 -35.33 35.14
C ALA A 414 -8.05 -36.11 36.38
N ALA A 415 -7.38 -37.23 36.15
CA ALA A 415 -6.50 -37.88 37.10
C ALA A 415 -5.34 -38.47 36.29
N ASP A 416 -4.12 -38.25 36.77
CA ASP A 416 -2.85 -38.70 36.21
C ASP A 416 -2.25 -37.90 35.04
N MET A 417 -1.87 -36.65 35.33
CA MET A 417 -0.66 -36.09 34.71
C MET A 417 0.48 -36.04 35.74
N PRO A 418 1.67 -36.58 35.42
CA PRO A 418 2.82 -36.52 36.30
C PRO A 418 3.31 -35.08 36.45
N LYS A 419 3.66 -34.73 37.70
CA LYS A 419 4.22 -33.43 38.10
C LYS A 419 5.31 -32.98 37.12
N ALA A 420 5.07 -31.83 36.51
CA ALA A 420 6.02 -31.14 35.64
C ALA A 420 7.38 -31.02 36.33
N ARG A 421 8.39 -31.63 35.71
CA ARG A 421 9.81 -31.49 36.04
C ARG A 421 10.18 -30.03 35.80
N LYS A 422 10.73 -29.35 36.82
CA LYS A 422 11.35 -28.02 36.65
C LYS A 422 12.36 -28.11 35.52
N GLU A 423 12.11 -27.40 34.43
CA GLU A 423 13.10 -27.19 33.38
C GLU A 423 14.30 -26.45 34.01
N PRO A 424 15.54 -26.92 33.77
CA PRO A 424 16.72 -26.17 34.18
C PRO A 424 16.77 -24.86 33.38
N GLU A 425 17.10 -23.76 34.06
CA GLU A 425 17.50 -22.50 33.42
C GLU A 425 18.66 -22.79 32.47
N THR A 426 18.35 -22.97 31.19
CA THR A 426 19.34 -22.92 30.11
C THR A 426 19.87 -21.49 30.06
N LYS A 427 21.06 -21.31 30.64
CA LYS A 427 21.92 -20.15 30.35
C LYS A 427 22.00 -20.01 28.83
N ASP A 428 21.70 -18.81 28.34
CA ASP A 428 21.88 -18.42 26.95
C ASP A 428 23.32 -18.72 26.51
N GLN A 429 23.52 -19.89 25.90
CA GLN A 429 24.70 -20.16 25.10
C GLN A 429 24.53 -19.34 23.82
N ILE A 430 25.16 -18.17 23.82
CA ILE A 430 25.42 -17.40 22.61
C ILE A 430 26.23 -18.32 21.70
N PHE A 431 25.58 -18.75 20.61
CA PHE A 431 26.18 -19.56 19.56
C PHE A 431 27.29 -18.72 18.89
N ASP A 432 28.55 -19.13 19.03
CA ASP A 432 29.66 -18.48 18.34
C ASP A 432 29.69 -18.97 16.89
N PRO A 433 29.51 -18.10 15.87
CA PRO A 433 29.54 -18.52 14.47
C PRO A 433 30.88 -19.11 14.01
N ALA A 434 31.92 -19.04 14.83
CA ALA A 434 33.24 -19.61 14.54
C ALA A 434 33.30 -21.15 14.64
N ASP A 435 32.33 -21.81 15.28
CA ASP A 435 32.35 -23.27 15.49
C ASP A 435 31.76 -24.09 14.33
N ILE A 436 31.34 -23.44 13.24
CA ILE A 436 30.97 -24.13 11.99
C ILE A 436 32.23 -24.28 11.15
N VAL A 437 33.01 -25.33 11.44
CA VAL A 437 34.02 -25.83 10.51
C VAL A 437 33.28 -26.42 9.32
N TRP A 438 33.32 -25.72 8.18
CA TRP A 438 32.97 -26.30 6.90
C TRP A 438 34.06 -27.32 6.56
N GLU A 439 33.76 -28.60 6.69
CA GLU A 439 34.60 -29.63 6.08
C GLU A 439 34.59 -29.40 4.56
N GLU A 440 35.73 -28.95 4.02
CA GLU A 440 36.00 -28.77 2.59
C GLU A 440 36.00 -30.09 1.79
N SER A 441 35.47 -31.19 2.32
CA SER A 441 35.56 -32.52 1.73
C SER A 441 34.47 -32.84 0.69
N PHE A 442 33.61 -31.88 0.30
CA PHE A 442 32.49 -32.14 -0.62
C PHE A 442 32.56 -31.46 -2.00
N PHE A 443 33.66 -30.77 -2.35
CA PHE A 443 33.88 -30.25 -3.70
C PHE A 443 35.15 -30.83 -4.34
N GLY A 444 34.99 -32.01 -4.94
CA GLY A 444 35.80 -32.45 -6.06
C GLY A 444 34.91 -32.51 -7.30
N ILE A 445 34.83 -31.40 -8.04
CA ILE A 445 34.61 -31.20 -9.49
C ILE A 445 34.41 -29.71 -9.74
#